data_AF-A0A9W4JLQ2-F1
#
_entry.id   AF-A0A9W4JLQ2-F1
#
_cell.length_a   1.000
_cell.length_b   1.000
_cell.length_c   1.000
_cell.angle_alpha   90.00
_cell.angle_beta   90.00
_cell.angle_gamma   90.00
#
_symmetry.space_group_name_H-M   'P 1'
#
loop_
_entity.id
_entity.type
_entity.pdbx_description
1 polymer ?
#
loop_
_entity_poly.entity_id
_entity_poly.type
_entity_poly.pdbx_seq_one_letter_code
_entity_poly.pdbx_strand_id
1 'polypeptide(L)'
;MANGFLPYHEPGTVQILIIVSFFFFLSLAKWFSAKIIHAGIIGQIAVGIIYGVPLANILEHTWQETFLALGYVGLILIIFEGGLGTRVDLLKQNFTLSMVGATTGVCFPIALSYLLLYLGFGYGAVETFIIGAALSATSLGTTFAVISSASSSVNLAETRVGSVLVSAAVIDDVVGLVMLRYINPIPLKNHANKPSVIGDLGKLTPTTNLGWLIGRPIVASIGMAITTPIVTKWIFAPIFRKYIEYHFARFDHISNIILMILVLSAFIAIAGFTGTSVLFGAFLAGVFMTYIPSKRPEGPFVVMSREQGEREDDKSPTFVHTFEKYFLGPQEYLMEPLFFSSIGFAIPFLDLWTGKGIWRGVVYTLLMAFAKFIVGIWVPIWQLTMGNKSRKQAKGEKKRKPSHEEQIEHRNQWRRAWLAAALLGSAMVARGEIGLLIIEIGHNETPYVSDDGFITGVWAILLNTIIGPVTVGLMVRFYGSKLEEGDWGLQSPLPVESQEIGHGAV
;
A
#
# COMPACT_ATOMS: atom_id res chain seq x y z
N MET A 1 -40.48 -1.40 -27.57
CA MET A 1 -39.48 -0.42 -27.10
C MET A 1 -39.75 -0.12 -25.63
N ALA A 2 -39.07 -0.79 -24.69
CA ALA A 2 -39.25 -0.53 -23.25
C ALA A 2 -38.00 -0.86 -22.39
N ASN A 3 -36.80 -0.93 -23.00
CA ASN A 3 -35.56 -1.28 -22.28
C ASN A 3 -34.45 -0.22 -22.48
N GLY A 4 -34.81 1.07 -22.56
CA GLY A 4 -33.85 2.15 -22.84
C GLY A 4 -33.44 3.00 -21.64
N PHE A 5 -34.12 2.88 -20.48
CA PHE A 5 -33.87 3.70 -19.29
C PHE A 5 -34.30 2.97 -18.02
N LEU A 6 -33.68 3.29 -16.89
CA LEU A 6 -34.05 2.76 -15.57
C LEU A 6 -35.23 3.60 -15.03
N PRO A 7 -36.43 3.03 -14.83
CA PRO A 7 -37.56 3.78 -14.29
C PRO A 7 -37.26 4.21 -12.85
N TYR A 8 -37.52 5.49 -12.56
CA TYR A 8 -37.36 6.02 -11.21
C TYR A 8 -38.45 5.44 -10.30
N HIS A 9 -38.03 4.65 -9.33
CA HIS A 9 -38.88 4.14 -8.25
C HIS A 9 -38.33 4.66 -6.93
N GLU A 10 -39.20 5.21 -6.09
CA GLU A 10 -38.81 5.65 -4.75
C GLU A 10 -38.34 4.43 -3.95
N PRO A 11 -37.14 4.48 -3.33
CA PRO A 11 -36.66 3.40 -2.50
C PRO A 11 -37.57 3.23 -1.28
N GLY A 12 -37.78 1.98 -0.85
CA GLY A 12 -38.63 1.71 0.31
C GLY A 12 -38.05 2.32 1.58
N THR A 13 -38.92 2.76 2.50
CA THR A 13 -38.51 3.39 3.77
C THR A 13 -37.50 2.54 4.55
N VAL A 14 -37.67 1.21 4.55
CA VAL A 14 -36.76 0.27 5.22
C VAL A 14 -35.36 0.31 4.60
N GLN A 15 -35.24 0.31 3.27
CA GLN A 15 -33.96 0.40 2.58
C GLN A 15 -33.25 1.73 2.88
N ILE A 16 -33.98 2.85 2.86
CA ILE A 16 -33.43 4.16 3.21
C ILE A 16 -32.90 4.15 4.64
N LEU A 17 -33.68 3.65 5.60
CA LEU A 17 -33.27 3.58 7.01
C LEU A 17 -32.05 2.66 7.20
N ILE A 18 -31.97 1.55 6.49
CA ILE A 18 -30.79 0.66 6.50
C ILE A 18 -29.56 1.42 6.03
N ILE A 19 -29.62 2.10 4.88
CA ILE A 19 -28.49 2.85 4.31
C ILE A 19 -28.06 4.00 5.24
N VAL A 20 -29.03 4.78 5.75
CA VAL A 20 -28.76 5.87 6.70
C VAL A 20 -28.11 5.33 7.97
N SER A 21 -28.64 4.24 8.52
CA SER A 21 -28.06 3.60 9.71
C SER A 21 -26.65 3.08 9.44
N PHE A 22 -26.40 2.50 8.27
CA PHE A 22 -25.10 1.97 7.88
C PHE A 22 -24.03 3.07 7.88
N PHE A 23 -24.27 4.20 7.23
CA PHE A 23 -23.32 5.33 7.23
C PHE A 23 -23.16 5.97 8.62
N PHE A 24 -24.24 6.05 9.40
CA PHE A 24 -24.17 6.54 10.78
C PHE A 24 -23.28 5.64 11.65
N PHE A 25 -23.48 4.32 11.60
CA PHE A 25 -22.69 3.37 12.38
C PHE A 25 -21.26 3.26 11.87
N LEU A 26 -20.99 3.38 10.56
CA LEU A 26 -19.62 3.47 10.05
C LEU A 26 -18.86 4.65 10.68
N SER A 27 -19.50 5.82 10.72
CA SER A 27 -18.91 7.04 11.28
C SER A 27 -18.72 6.92 12.81
N LEU A 28 -19.76 6.43 13.50
CA LEU A 28 -19.73 6.24 14.95
C LEU A 28 -18.68 5.20 15.37
N ALA A 29 -18.58 4.08 14.66
CA ALA A 29 -17.61 3.04 14.93
C ALA A 29 -16.17 3.50 14.61
N LYS A 30 -15.95 4.28 13.53
CA LYS A 30 -14.65 4.92 13.25
C LYS A 30 -14.22 5.79 14.43
N TRP A 31 -15.11 6.66 14.90
CA TRP A 31 -14.84 7.55 16.04
C TRP A 31 -14.53 6.77 17.33
N PHE A 32 -15.36 5.78 17.65
CA PHE A 32 -15.21 4.97 18.85
C PHE A 32 -13.89 4.16 18.84
N SER A 33 -13.59 3.50 17.71
CA SER A 33 -12.37 2.72 17.53
C SER A 33 -11.12 3.60 17.53
N ALA A 34 -11.16 4.78 16.90
CA ALA A 34 -10.07 5.74 16.95
C ALA A 34 -9.79 6.22 18.38
N LYS A 35 -10.83 6.40 19.19
CA LYS A 35 -10.68 6.85 20.58
C LYS A 35 -10.06 5.78 21.50
N ILE A 36 -10.51 4.54 21.37
CA ILE A 36 -10.15 3.44 22.27
C ILE A 36 -8.88 2.72 21.84
N ILE A 37 -8.80 2.39 20.55
CA ILE A 37 -7.81 1.46 19.98
C ILE A 37 -6.73 2.21 19.17
N HIS A 38 -6.89 3.51 18.92
CA HIS A 38 -6.00 4.33 18.08
C HIS A 38 -5.92 3.85 16.63
N ALA A 39 -6.94 3.10 16.18
CA ALA A 39 -7.09 2.64 14.81
C ALA A 39 -8.58 2.70 14.41
N GLY A 40 -9.00 3.78 13.73
CA GLY A 40 -10.41 4.00 13.36
C GLY A 40 -10.96 2.94 12.38
N ILE A 41 -10.08 2.43 11.52
CA ILE A 41 -10.37 1.45 10.47
C ILE A 41 -11.06 0.18 11.01
N ILE A 42 -10.69 -0.29 12.20
CA ILE A 42 -11.24 -1.50 12.82
C ILE A 42 -12.76 -1.37 13.03
N GLY A 43 -13.22 -0.18 13.41
CA GLY A 43 -14.65 0.07 13.60
C GLY A 43 -15.45 -0.10 12.31
N GLN A 44 -14.88 0.31 11.18
CA GLN A 44 -15.53 0.19 9.86
C GLN A 44 -15.59 -1.26 9.40
N ILE A 45 -14.52 -2.03 9.60
CA ILE A 45 -14.50 -3.49 9.33
C ILE A 45 -15.57 -4.19 10.16
N ALA A 46 -15.68 -3.86 11.46
CA ALA A 46 -16.67 -4.46 12.35
C ALA A 46 -18.11 -4.16 11.91
N VAL A 47 -18.41 -2.94 11.50
CA VAL A 47 -19.72 -2.58 10.93
C VAL A 47 -19.99 -3.36 9.64
N GLY A 48 -18.97 -3.54 8.80
CA GLY A 48 -19.03 -4.40 7.62
C GLY A 48 -19.46 -5.84 7.95
N ILE A 49 -18.78 -6.46 8.91
CA ILE A 49 -19.11 -7.83 9.38
C ILE A 49 -20.56 -7.91 9.88
N ILE A 50 -21.00 -6.91 10.66
CA ILE A 50 -22.35 -6.89 11.24
C ILE A 50 -23.41 -6.74 10.16
N TYR A 51 -23.27 -5.75 9.26
CA TYR A 51 -24.28 -5.42 8.26
C TYR A 51 -24.28 -6.36 7.05
N GLY A 52 -23.14 -6.98 6.73
CA GLY A 52 -22.98 -7.88 5.61
C GLY A 52 -23.65 -9.24 5.82
N VAL A 53 -23.59 -10.07 4.77
CA VAL A 53 -24.07 -11.47 4.79
C VAL A 53 -23.54 -12.29 5.97
N PRO A 54 -22.25 -12.17 6.39
CA PRO A 54 -21.68 -13.10 7.36
C PRO A 54 -22.33 -13.13 8.74
N LEU A 55 -23.04 -12.06 9.17
CA LEU A 55 -23.64 -12.00 10.50
C LEU A 55 -25.14 -11.71 10.49
N ALA A 56 -25.53 -10.45 10.28
CA ALA A 56 -26.94 -10.06 10.38
C ALA A 56 -27.62 -9.92 9.01
N ASN A 57 -26.85 -9.88 7.91
CA ASN A 57 -27.35 -9.76 6.54
C ASN A 57 -28.41 -8.66 6.37
N ILE A 58 -28.15 -7.51 7.00
CA ILE A 58 -29.08 -6.37 7.05
C ILE A 58 -29.00 -5.59 5.73
N LEU A 59 -27.79 -5.44 5.18
CA LEU A 59 -27.55 -4.73 3.94
C LEU A 59 -27.78 -5.66 2.75
N GLU A 60 -28.55 -5.22 1.76
CA GLU A 60 -28.82 -6.01 0.55
C GLU A 60 -27.53 -6.32 -0.22
N HIS A 61 -27.46 -7.49 -0.87
CA HIS A 61 -26.28 -7.93 -1.61
C HIS A 61 -25.88 -6.96 -2.73
N THR A 62 -26.85 -6.35 -3.41
CA THR A 62 -26.64 -5.32 -4.45
C THR A 62 -25.90 -4.10 -3.91
N TRP A 63 -26.21 -3.69 -2.67
CA TRP A 63 -25.51 -2.61 -1.98
C TRP A 63 -24.11 -3.03 -1.53
N GLN A 64 -23.94 -4.26 -1.04
CA GLN A 64 -22.63 -4.79 -0.66
C GLN A 64 -21.67 -4.80 -1.87
N GLU A 65 -22.11 -5.29 -3.04
CA GLU A 65 -21.33 -5.26 -4.28
C GLU A 65 -21.00 -3.83 -4.73
N THR A 66 -21.98 -2.92 -4.65
CA THR A 66 -21.80 -1.51 -5.02
C THR A 66 -20.77 -0.84 -4.11
N PHE A 67 -20.86 -1.05 -2.80
CA PHE A 67 -19.94 -0.50 -1.81
C PHE A 67 -18.55 -1.12 -1.91
N LEU A 68 -18.44 -2.40 -2.27
CA LEU A 68 -17.17 -3.02 -2.60
C LEU A 68 -16.51 -2.35 -3.80
N ALA A 69 -17.26 -2.12 -4.89
CA ALA A 69 -16.75 -1.46 -6.08
C ALA A 69 -16.30 -0.01 -5.80
N LEU A 70 -17.12 0.77 -5.09
CA LEU A 70 -16.77 2.14 -4.67
C LEU A 70 -15.58 2.16 -3.70
N GLY A 71 -15.55 1.24 -2.74
CA GLY A 71 -14.44 1.08 -1.80
C GLY A 71 -13.14 0.73 -2.51
N TYR A 72 -13.18 -0.12 -3.54
CA TYR A 72 -11.99 -0.43 -4.33
C TYR A 72 -11.47 0.80 -5.12
N VAL A 73 -12.35 1.67 -5.61
CA VAL A 73 -11.95 2.99 -6.14
C VAL A 73 -11.32 3.84 -5.05
N GLY A 74 -11.88 3.84 -3.83
CA GLY A 74 -11.27 4.47 -2.67
C GLY A 74 -9.85 3.98 -2.38
N LEU A 75 -9.62 2.67 -2.42
CA LEU A 75 -8.30 2.08 -2.25
C LEU A 75 -7.32 2.57 -3.34
N ILE A 76 -7.76 2.61 -4.61
CA ILE A 76 -6.96 3.15 -5.71
C ILE A 76 -6.56 4.60 -5.43
N LEU A 77 -7.48 5.43 -4.94
CA LEU A 77 -7.23 6.83 -4.61
C LEU A 77 -6.27 6.99 -3.42
N ILE A 78 -6.37 6.17 -2.36
CA ILE A 78 -5.40 6.15 -1.24
C ILE A 78 -3.98 5.88 -1.76
N ILE A 79 -3.84 4.91 -2.66
CA ILE A 79 -2.52 4.54 -3.18
C ILE A 79 -2.00 5.57 -4.17
N PHE A 80 -2.89 6.18 -4.95
CA PHE A 80 -2.55 7.30 -5.82
C PHE A 80 -2.07 8.52 -5.01
N GLU A 81 -2.77 8.90 -3.95
CA GLU A 81 -2.38 9.94 -2.98
C GLU A 81 -1.01 9.63 -2.36
N GLY A 82 -0.81 8.39 -1.89
CA GLY A 82 0.48 7.93 -1.39
C GLY A 82 1.59 8.08 -2.44
N GLY A 83 1.30 7.81 -3.72
CA GLY A 83 2.20 8.04 -4.84
C GLY A 83 2.52 9.52 -5.08
N LEU A 84 1.53 10.42 -4.95
CA LEU A 84 1.71 11.87 -5.08
C LEU A 84 2.65 12.42 -3.98
N GLY A 85 2.48 11.96 -2.74
CA GLY A 85 3.30 12.36 -1.59
C GLY A 85 4.67 11.68 -1.51
N THR A 86 4.96 10.67 -2.34
CA THR A 86 6.20 9.90 -2.24
C THR A 86 7.42 10.65 -2.76
N ARG A 87 8.46 10.72 -1.93
CA ARG A 87 9.80 11.20 -2.31
C ARG A 87 10.61 10.14 -3.06
N VAL A 88 10.61 10.22 -4.38
CA VAL A 88 11.30 9.25 -5.24
C VAL A 88 12.82 9.33 -5.18
N ASP A 89 13.38 10.47 -4.78
CA ASP A 89 14.80 10.58 -4.45
C ASP A 89 15.18 9.65 -3.28
N LEU A 90 14.38 9.65 -2.21
CA LEU A 90 14.56 8.75 -1.07
C LEU A 90 14.29 7.30 -1.44
N LEU A 91 13.33 7.05 -2.33
CA LEU A 91 13.02 5.71 -2.82
C LEU A 91 14.24 5.11 -3.53
N LYS A 92 14.85 5.88 -4.43
CA LYS A 92 16.06 5.46 -5.16
C LYS A 92 17.26 5.25 -4.23
N GLN A 93 17.47 6.12 -3.25
CA GLN A 93 18.58 6.00 -2.31
C GLN A 93 18.46 4.77 -1.41
N ASN A 94 17.24 4.37 -1.04
CA ASN A 94 17.01 3.26 -0.13
C ASN A 94 16.54 1.98 -0.83
N PHE A 95 16.57 1.94 -2.17
CA PHE A 95 16.07 0.80 -2.96
C PHE A 95 16.66 -0.55 -2.53
N THR A 96 17.97 -0.61 -2.26
CA THR A 96 18.62 -1.85 -1.80
C THR A 96 18.07 -2.33 -0.46
N LEU A 97 17.86 -1.40 0.48
CA LEU A 97 17.29 -1.73 1.78
C LEU A 97 15.85 -2.22 1.64
N SER A 98 15.04 -1.54 0.83
CA SER A 98 13.66 -1.93 0.53
C SER A 98 13.57 -3.30 -0.14
N MET A 99 14.50 -3.62 -1.06
CA MET A 99 14.55 -4.92 -1.75
C MET A 99 14.86 -6.07 -0.80
N VAL A 100 15.84 -5.88 0.08
CA VAL A 100 16.18 -6.87 1.12
C VAL A 100 15.02 -7.01 2.12
N GLY A 101 14.38 -5.90 2.47
CA GLY A 101 13.20 -5.86 3.33
C GLY A 101 12.02 -6.64 2.74
N ALA A 102 11.66 -6.38 1.48
CA ALA A 102 10.61 -7.08 0.76
C ALA A 102 10.91 -8.57 0.60
N THR A 103 12.13 -8.93 0.20
CA THR A 103 12.55 -10.33 0.08
C THR A 103 12.41 -11.07 1.41
N THR A 104 12.83 -10.46 2.52
CA THR A 104 12.64 -11.01 3.87
C THR A 104 11.16 -11.10 4.22
N GLY A 105 10.39 -10.05 3.89
CA GLY A 105 8.95 -9.96 4.10
C GLY A 105 8.14 -10.98 3.33
N VAL A 106 8.68 -11.57 2.26
CA VAL A 106 8.05 -12.67 1.51
C VAL A 106 8.56 -14.02 1.98
N CYS A 107 9.88 -14.21 1.95
CA CYS A 107 10.49 -15.52 2.19
C CYS A 107 10.29 -15.99 3.64
N PHE A 108 10.35 -15.09 4.62
CA PHE A 108 10.29 -15.47 6.03
C PHE A 108 8.87 -15.90 6.45
N PRO A 109 7.78 -15.20 6.10
CA PRO A 109 6.43 -15.71 6.33
C PRO A 109 6.17 -17.05 5.66
N ILE A 110 6.59 -17.25 4.40
CA ILE A 110 6.41 -18.52 3.70
C ILE A 110 7.19 -19.65 4.39
N ALA A 111 8.45 -19.42 4.75
CA ALA A 111 9.27 -20.42 5.44
C ALA A 111 8.67 -20.80 6.81
N LEU A 112 8.21 -19.83 7.59
CA LEU A 112 7.55 -20.08 8.87
C LEU A 112 6.18 -20.75 8.72
N SER A 113 5.48 -20.49 7.60
CA SER A 113 4.24 -21.21 7.26
C SER A 113 4.50 -22.69 7.03
N TYR A 114 5.57 -23.05 6.31
CA TYR A 114 5.99 -24.45 6.18
C TYR A 114 6.38 -25.08 7.52
N LEU A 115 7.04 -24.33 8.40
CA LEU A 115 7.38 -24.83 9.73
C LEU A 115 6.13 -25.12 10.57
N LEU A 116 5.13 -24.25 10.56
CA LEU A 116 3.94 -24.42 11.41
C LEU A 116 2.83 -25.23 10.75
N LEU A 117 2.40 -24.85 9.55
CA LEU A 117 1.23 -25.45 8.90
C LEU A 117 1.54 -26.85 8.36
N TYR A 118 2.65 -27.00 7.64
CA TYR A 118 3.04 -28.30 7.07
C TYR A 118 3.61 -29.24 8.15
N LEU A 119 4.65 -28.84 8.87
CA LEU A 119 5.28 -29.73 9.87
C LEU A 119 4.53 -29.80 11.20
N GLY A 120 3.87 -28.71 11.63
CA GLY A 120 3.17 -28.66 12.92
C GLY A 120 1.72 -29.13 12.85
N PHE A 121 0.93 -28.61 11.91
CA PHE A 121 -0.51 -28.92 11.81
C PHE A 121 -0.82 -30.03 10.79
N GLY A 122 0.14 -30.42 9.95
CA GLY A 122 -0.01 -31.49 8.97
C GLY A 122 -0.78 -31.10 7.71
N TYR A 123 -0.84 -29.80 7.37
CA TYR A 123 -1.48 -29.31 6.15
C TYR A 123 -0.70 -29.70 4.89
N GLY A 124 -1.34 -29.64 3.72
CA GLY A 124 -0.69 -29.95 2.45
C GLY A 124 0.47 -28.98 2.13
N ALA A 125 1.46 -29.42 1.36
CA ALA A 125 2.58 -28.55 0.96
C ALA A 125 2.14 -27.38 0.06
N VAL A 126 1.19 -27.64 -0.86
CA VAL A 126 0.60 -26.61 -1.74
C VAL A 126 -0.36 -25.72 -0.96
N GLU A 127 -1.18 -26.31 -0.09
CA GLU A 127 -2.04 -25.58 0.84
C GLU A 127 -1.25 -24.58 1.68
N THR A 128 -0.15 -25.04 2.28
CA THR A 128 0.74 -24.23 3.11
C THR A 128 1.40 -23.12 2.32
N PHE A 129 1.77 -23.37 1.06
CA PHE A 129 2.28 -22.34 0.18
C PHE A 129 1.23 -21.24 -0.08
N ILE A 130 -0.01 -21.63 -0.38
CA ILE A 130 -1.10 -20.69 -0.67
C ILE A 130 -1.40 -19.83 0.57
N ILE A 131 -1.55 -20.45 1.73
CA ILE A 131 -1.81 -19.75 2.99
C ILE A 131 -0.61 -18.86 3.37
N GLY A 132 0.63 -19.34 3.19
CA GLY A 132 1.84 -18.55 3.44
C GLY A 132 2.01 -17.38 2.47
N ALA A 133 1.63 -17.56 1.20
CA ALA A 133 1.64 -16.51 0.18
C ALA A 133 0.58 -15.43 0.48
N ALA A 134 -0.62 -15.82 0.89
CA ALA A 134 -1.67 -14.91 1.34
C ALA A 134 -1.18 -14.03 2.50
N LEU A 135 -0.51 -14.65 3.48
CA LEU A 135 0.07 -13.97 4.64
C LEU A 135 1.42 -13.32 4.34
N SER A 136 1.95 -13.42 3.12
CA SER A 136 3.15 -12.68 2.68
C SER A 136 2.77 -11.34 2.05
N ALA A 137 1.58 -11.22 1.45
CA ALA A 137 1.13 -9.99 0.80
C ALA A 137 0.87 -8.86 1.83
N THR A 138 1.59 -7.74 1.69
CA THR A 138 1.43 -6.56 2.56
C THR A 138 0.37 -5.61 1.97
N SER A 139 -0.56 -5.08 2.77
CA SER A 139 -1.59 -4.14 2.27
C SER A 139 -1.10 -2.69 2.35
N LEU A 140 -0.69 -2.16 1.19
CA LEU A 140 -0.32 -0.75 1.03
C LEU A 140 -1.46 0.19 1.44
N GLY A 141 -2.70 -0.10 1.01
CA GLY A 141 -3.86 0.74 1.31
C GLY A 141 -4.12 0.88 2.81
N THR A 142 -4.14 -0.24 3.53
CA THR A 142 -4.30 -0.23 4.99
C THR A 142 -3.16 0.51 5.68
N THR A 143 -1.93 0.30 5.20
CA THR A 143 -0.75 0.98 5.75
C THR A 143 -0.81 2.49 5.56
N PHE A 144 -1.16 2.97 4.37
CA PHE A 144 -1.30 4.40 4.08
C PHE A 144 -2.48 5.03 4.82
N ALA A 145 -3.64 4.37 4.87
CA ALA A 145 -4.81 4.86 5.59
C ALA A 145 -4.51 5.01 7.10
N VAL A 146 -3.79 4.06 7.70
CA VAL A 146 -3.36 4.19 9.11
C VAL A 146 -2.37 5.32 9.29
N ILE A 147 -1.37 5.44 8.43
CA ILE A 147 -0.36 6.49 8.53
C ILE A 147 -1.01 7.88 8.42
N SER A 148 -1.94 8.04 7.49
CA SER A 148 -2.70 9.28 7.30
C SER A 148 -3.63 9.57 8.49
N SER A 149 -4.41 8.56 8.92
CA SER A 149 -5.38 8.72 10.02
C SER A 149 -4.74 8.89 11.40
N ALA A 150 -3.61 8.23 11.67
CA ALA A 150 -2.93 8.31 12.96
C ALA A 150 -2.14 9.62 13.14
N SER A 151 -1.98 10.39 12.06
CA SER A 151 -1.03 11.49 12.02
C SER A 151 -1.60 12.74 11.36
N SER A 152 -2.41 13.49 12.11
CA SER A 152 -2.86 14.82 11.69
C SER A 152 -1.74 15.87 11.65
N SER A 153 -0.52 15.54 12.08
CA SER A 153 0.61 16.47 12.15
C SER A 153 1.94 15.97 11.55
N VAL A 154 2.07 14.68 11.18
CA VAL A 154 3.34 14.09 10.69
C VAL A 154 3.13 13.33 9.37
N ASN A 155 3.73 13.81 8.29
CA ASN A 155 3.76 13.10 7.00
C ASN A 155 4.82 11.98 7.03
N LEU A 156 4.55 10.88 7.72
CA LEU A 156 5.46 9.73 7.80
C LEU A 156 5.80 9.16 6.41
N ALA A 157 4.91 9.31 5.43
CA ALA A 157 5.15 8.93 4.03
C ALA A 157 6.35 9.67 3.38
N GLU A 158 6.68 10.88 3.85
CA GLU A 158 7.80 11.69 3.34
C GLU A 158 9.14 11.39 4.04
N THR A 159 9.10 10.67 5.16
CA THR A 159 10.30 10.29 5.90
C THR A 159 11.11 9.23 5.16
N ARG A 160 12.40 9.09 5.51
CA ARG A 160 13.24 8.04 4.94
C ARG A 160 12.69 6.64 5.25
N VAL A 161 12.21 6.40 6.47
CA VAL A 161 11.62 5.10 6.84
C VAL A 161 10.30 4.85 6.11
N GLY A 162 9.47 5.89 5.90
CA GLY A 162 8.27 5.81 5.09
C GLY A 162 8.58 5.45 3.63
N SER A 163 9.62 6.06 3.05
CA SER A 163 10.07 5.71 1.69
C SER A 163 10.51 4.24 1.56
N VAL A 164 11.19 3.70 2.59
CA VAL A 164 11.55 2.27 2.65
C VAL A 164 10.30 1.40 2.73
N LEU A 165 9.35 1.75 3.61
CA LEU A 165 8.08 1.05 3.78
C LEU A 165 7.29 0.98 2.47
N VAL A 166 7.08 2.13 1.82
CA VAL A 166 6.34 2.24 0.56
C VAL A 166 7.02 1.42 -0.53
N SER A 167 8.34 1.55 -0.68
CA SER A 167 9.08 0.79 -1.69
C SER A 167 9.03 -0.71 -1.44
N ALA A 168 9.15 -1.16 -0.19
CA ALA A 168 9.11 -2.58 0.15
C ALA A 168 7.71 -3.17 -0.10
N ALA A 169 6.66 -2.46 0.33
CA ALA A 169 5.29 -2.92 0.15
C ALA A 169 4.84 -2.90 -1.33
N VAL A 170 5.35 -1.99 -2.15
CA VAL A 170 5.18 -2.02 -3.61
C VAL A 170 5.86 -3.25 -4.25
N ILE A 171 7.05 -3.62 -3.79
CA ILE A 171 7.73 -4.84 -4.28
C ILE A 171 6.95 -6.09 -3.83
N ASP A 172 6.47 -6.13 -2.59
CA ASP A 172 5.63 -7.21 -2.06
C ASP A 172 4.34 -7.39 -2.88
N ASP A 173 3.72 -6.31 -3.38
CA ASP A 173 2.51 -6.37 -4.20
C ASP A 173 2.75 -7.06 -5.55
N VAL A 174 3.91 -6.81 -6.19
CA VAL A 174 4.31 -7.53 -7.41
C VAL A 174 4.48 -9.02 -7.12
N VAL A 175 5.06 -9.38 -5.97
CA VAL A 175 5.20 -10.77 -5.57
C VAL A 175 3.83 -11.40 -5.28
N GLY A 176 2.93 -10.69 -4.59
CA GLY A 176 1.55 -11.13 -4.33
C GLY A 176 0.80 -11.45 -5.63
N LEU A 177 0.97 -10.62 -6.65
CA LEU A 177 0.42 -10.87 -7.99
C LEU A 177 0.97 -12.17 -8.61
N VAL A 178 2.27 -12.44 -8.47
CA VAL A 178 2.88 -13.70 -8.97
C VAL A 178 2.23 -14.90 -8.30
N MET A 179 2.02 -14.82 -6.99
CA MET A 179 1.37 -15.88 -6.22
C MET A 179 -0.07 -16.08 -6.68
N LEU A 180 -0.83 -15.00 -6.89
CA LEU A 180 -2.19 -15.06 -7.43
C LEU A 180 -2.25 -15.77 -8.78
N ARG A 181 -1.33 -15.46 -9.69
CA ARG A 181 -1.29 -16.07 -11.04
C ARG A 181 -0.84 -17.52 -11.03
N TYR A 182 0.00 -17.88 -10.07
CA TYR A 182 0.38 -19.27 -9.85
C TYR A 182 -0.83 -20.11 -9.41
N ILE A 183 -1.67 -19.56 -8.53
CA ILE A 183 -2.85 -20.24 -7.98
C ILE A 183 -3.97 -20.29 -9.02
N ASN A 184 -4.19 -19.20 -9.76
CA ASN A 184 -5.24 -19.10 -10.75
C ASN A 184 -4.75 -18.48 -12.07
N PRO A 185 -4.41 -19.30 -13.08
CA PRO A 185 -3.94 -18.84 -14.38
C PRO A 185 -5.10 -18.36 -15.26
N ILE A 186 -5.97 -17.46 -14.81
CA ILE A 186 -7.01 -16.93 -15.70
C ILE A 186 -6.34 -15.96 -16.70
N PRO A 187 -6.41 -16.22 -18.02
CA PRO A 187 -6.21 -15.19 -19.01
C PRO A 187 -7.44 -14.29 -18.99
N LEU A 188 -7.25 -12.97 -19.06
CA LEU A 188 -8.29 -11.94 -19.19
C LEU A 188 -9.11 -12.04 -20.51
N LYS A 189 -9.38 -13.24 -21.04
CA LYS A 189 -10.31 -13.50 -22.13
C LYS A 189 -11.06 -14.82 -21.90
N ASN A 190 -12.37 -14.68 -21.70
CA ASN A 190 -13.44 -15.68 -21.74
C ASN A 190 -13.61 -16.60 -20.53
N HIS A 191 -14.79 -16.46 -19.92
CA HIS A 191 -15.40 -17.26 -18.86
C HIS A 191 -15.86 -18.65 -19.36
N ALA A 192 -15.03 -19.37 -20.10
CA ALA A 192 -15.36 -20.74 -20.52
C ALA A 192 -14.09 -21.58 -20.69
N ASN A 193 -13.97 -22.59 -19.83
CA ASN A 193 -12.91 -23.61 -19.72
C ASN A 193 -11.69 -23.20 -18.89
N LYS A 194 -11.68 -23.67 -17.63
CA LYS A 194 -10.58 -23.58 -16.67
C LYS A 194 -9.58 -24.74 -16.86
N PRO A 195 -8.31 -24.48 -17.22
CA PRO A 195 -7.21 -25.38 -16.87
C PRO A 195 -6.52 -24.84 -15.60
N SER A 196 -6.56 -25.59 -14.51
CA SER A 196 -5.77 -25.32 -13.30
C SER A 196 -4.29 -25.62 -13.58
N VAL A 197 -3.37 -24.67 -13.37
CA VAL A 197 -1.90 -24.84 -13.61
C VAL A 197 -1.35 -26.08 -12.92
N ILE A 198 -1.84 -26.38 -11.72
CA ILE A 198 -1.26 -27.43 -10.89
C ILE A 198 -1.66 -28.83 -11.41
N GLY A 199 -2.73 -28.95 -12.19
CA GLY A 199 -3.09 -30.19 -12.91
C GLY A 199 -2.24 -30.47 -14.15
N ASP A 200 -1.60 -29.44 -14.72
CA ASP A 200 -0.83 -29.53 -15.96
C ASP A 200 0.69 -29.74 -15.74
N LEU A 201 1.16 -29.74 -14.48
CA LEU A 201 2.53 -30.17 -14.16
C LEU A 201 2.81 -31.63 -14.58
N GLY A 202 1.76 -32.44 -14.77
CA GLY A 202 1.86 -33.84 -15.18
C GLY A 202 1.76 -34.08 -16.69
N LYS A 203 1.43 -33.07 -17.50
CA LYS A 203 1.30 -33.21 -18.97
C LYS A 203 2.08 -32.11 -19.66
N LEU A 204 3.25 -32.48 -20.17
CA LEU A 204 4.09 -31.68 -21.06
C LEU A 204 3.32 -31.36 -22.37
N THR A 205 2.44 -30.38 -22.34
CA THR A 205 1.85 -29.79 -23.55
C THR A 205 2.74 -28.63 -24.03
N PRO A 206 3.38 -28.72 -25.21
CA PRO A 206 4.49 -27.83 -25.60
C PRO A 206 4.05 -26.52 -26.28
N THR A 207 2.93 -25.90 -25.87
CA THR A 207 2.38 -24.74 -26.61
C THR A 207 2.09 -23.49 -25.79
N THR A 208 2.16 -23.54 -24.46
CA THR A 208 2.15 -22.33 -23.62
C THR A 208 3.30 -22.40 -22.62
N ASN A 209 4.26 -21.48 -22.77
CA ASN A 209 5.38 -21.37 -21.82
C ASN A 209 4.82 -20.96 -20.45
N LEU A 210 4.61 -21.92 -19.54
CA LEU A 210 4.15 -21.69 -18.17
C LEU A 210 4.99 -20.62 -17.45
N GLY A 211 6.31 -20.65 -17.68
CA GLY A 211 7.24 -19.63 -17.20
C GLY A 211 6.96 -18.23 -17.76
N TRP A 212 6.44 -18.11 -18.98
CA TRP A 212 6.02 -16.83 -19.55
C TRP A 212 4.68 -16.35 -18.97
N LEU A 213 3.76 -17.27 -18.66
CA LEU A 213 2.49 -16.89 -18.03
C LEU A 213 2.69 -16.26 -16.65
N ILE A 214 3.58 -16.85 -15.85
CA ILE A 214 3.96 -16.36 -14.51
C ILE A 214 4.94 -15.17 -14.61
N GLY A 215 5.88 -15.21 -15.56
CA GLY A 215 6.90 -14.18 -15.72
C GLY A 215 6.39 -12.89 -16.37
N ARG A 216 5.36 -12.96 -17.21
CA ARG A 216 4.84 -11.77 -17.94
C ARG A 216 4.41 -10.64 -17.00
N PRO A 217 3.61 -10.86 -15.95
CA PRO A 217 3.28 -9.79 -15.01
C PRO A 217 4.49 -9.20 -14.28
N ILE A 218 5.48 -10.03 -13.92
CA ILE A 218 6.73 -9.56 -13.27
C ILE A 218 7.50 -8.64 -14.22
N VAL A 219 7.72 -9.11 -15.45
CA VAL A 219 8.44 -8.36 -16.48
C VAL A 219 7.69 -7.07 -16.82
N ALA A 220 6.36 -7.13 -16.88
CA ALA A 220 5.54 -5.94 -17.10
C ALA A 220 5.62 -4.96 -15.92
N SER A 221 5.54 -5.42 -14.66
CA SER A 221 5.68 -4.57 -13.47
C SER A 221 7.05 -3.90 -13.40
N ILE A 222 8.13 -4.66 -13.65
CA ILE A 222 9.50 -4.11 -13.71
C ILE A 222 9.62 -3.13 -14.89
N GLY A 223 9.06 -3.51 -16.04
CA GLY A 223 9.00 -2.68 -17.23
C GLY A 223 8.34 -1.33 -16.94
N MET A 224 7.15 -1.33 -16.32
CA MET A 224 6.45 -0.12 -15.89
C MET A 224 7.29 0.68 -14.88
N ALA A 225 7.85 0.05 -13.85
CA ALA A 225 8.68 0.71 -12.84
C ALA A 225 9.88 1.46 -13.43
N ILE A 226 10.49 0.92 -14.49
CA ILE A 226 11.65 1.51 -15.17
C ILE A 226 11.23 2.52 -16.23
N THR A 227 10.24 2.17 -17.06
CA THR A 227 9.81 3.02 -18.18
C THR A 227 9.11 4.28 -17.69
N THR A 228 8.26 4.21 -16.67
CA THR A 228 7.57 5.37 -16.11
C THR A 228 8.52 6.54 -15.81
N PRO A 229 9.53 6.43 -14.91
CA PRO A 229 10.39 7.56 -14.58
C PRO A 229 11.25 8.04 -15.77
N ILE A 230 11.62 7.15 -16.70
CA ILE A 230 12.38 7.52 -17.91
C ILE A 230 11.50 8.36 -18.84
N VAL A 231 10.31 7.85 -19.17
CA VAL A 231 9.33 8.49 -20.05
C VAL A 231 8.85 9.81 -19.44
N THR A 232 8.60 9.86 -18.13
CA THR A 232 8.24 11.12 -17.46
C THR A 232 9.36 12.14 -17.58
N LYS A 233 10.60 11.78 -17.23
CA LYS A 233 11.71 12.74 -17.17
C LYS A 233 12.14 13.22 -18.56
N TRP A 234 12.14 12.36 -19.57
CA TRP A 234 12.74 12.63 -20.88
C TRP A 234 11.72 13.01 -21.96
N ILE A 235 10.45 12.63 -21.82
CA ILE A 235 9.42 12.86 -22.84
C ILE A 235 8.35 13.79 -22.30
N PHE A 236 7.63 13.37 -21.25
CA PHE A 236 6.46 14.12 -20.79
C PHE A 236 6.81 15.43 -20.10
N ALA A 237 7.79 15.45 -19.19
CA ALA A 237 8.21 16.67 -18.49
C ALA A 237 8.65 17.80 -19.45
N PRO A 238 9.53 17.58 -20.45
CA PRO A 238 9.90 18.66 -21.37
C PRO A 238 8.74 19.10 -22.27
N ILE A 239 7.88 18.18 -22.74
CA ILE A 239 6.71 18.52 -23.55
C ILE A 239 5.71 19.34 -22.74
N PHE A 240 5.41 18.90 -21.51
CA PHE A 240 4.48 19.56 -20.62
C PHE A 240 4.97 20.97 -20.30
N ARG A 241 6.24 21.12 -19.90
CA ARG A 241 6.82 22.42 -19.55
C ARG A 241 6.91 23.39 -20.73
N LYS A 242 7.11 22.88 -21.95
CA LYS A 242 7.26 23.73 -23.14
C LYS A 242 5.92 24.18 -23.74
N TYR A 243 4.92 23.30 -23.75
CA TYR A 243 3.69 23.54 -24.53
C TYR A 243 2.43 23.67 -23.65
N ILE A 244 2.40 22.96 -22.52
CA ILE A 244 1.17 22.76 -21.75
C ILE A 244 1.13 23.68 -20.53
N GLU A 245 2.25 23.82 -19.81
CA GLU A 245 2.35 24.50 -18.50
C GLU A 245 1.72 25.90 -18.50
N TYR A 246 2.01 26.73 -19.51
CA TYR A 246 1.46 28.09 -19.60
C TYR A 246 -0.06 28.13 -19.82
N HIS A 247 -0.61 27.22 -20.63
CA HIS A 247 -2.05 27.12 -20.86
C HIS A 247 -2.78 26.46 -19.69
N PHE A 248 -2.11 25.52 -19.01
CA PHE A 248 -2.64 24.77 -17.87
C PHE A 248 -2.78 25.64 -16.62
N ALA A 249 -1.81 26.54 -16.39
CA ALA A 249 -1.80 27.47 -15.26
C ALA A 249 -3.05 28.38 -15.22
N ARG A 250 -3.68 28.64 -16.38
CA ARG A 250 -4.88 29.48 -16.47
C ARG A 250 -6.13 28.88 -15.82
N PHE A 251 -6.20 27.55 -15.74
CA PHE A 251 -7.38 26.82 -15.23
C PHE A 251 -7.13 26.16 -13.86
N ASP A 252 -5.96 26.43 -13.28
CA ASP A 252 -5.64 26.18 -11.87
C ASP A 252 -5.95 24.73 -11.41
N HIS A 253 -6.88 24.55 -10.48
CA HIS A 253 -7.29 23.23 -10.01
C HIS A 253 -8.00 22.35 -11.06
N ILE A 254 -8.79 22.92 -11.98
CA ILE A 254 -9.61 22.12 -12.92
C ILE A 254 -8.71 21.34 -13.88
N SER A 255 -7.68 22.01 -14.41
CA SER A 255 -6.71 21.37 -15.30
C SER A 255 -5.93 20.28 -14.56
N ASN A 256 -5.54 20.53 -13.30
CA ASN A 256 -4.91 19.53 -12.43
C ASN A 256 -5.80 18.29 -12.22
N ILE A 257 -7.10 18.46 -11.94
CA ILE A 257 -8.05 17.36 -11.77
C ILE A 257 -8.16 16.52 -13.04
N ILE A 258 -8.36 17.17 -14.20
CA ILE A 258 -8.50 16.47 -15.49
C ILE A 258 -7.23 15.65 -15.79
N LEU A 259 -6.05 16.23 -15.57
CA LEU A 259 -4.79 15.54 -15.82
C LEU A 259 -4.58 14.36 -14.87
N MET A 260 -4.87 14.53 -13.58
CA MET A 260 -4.81 13.43 -12.60
C MET A 260 -5.71 12.27 -12.99
N ILE A 261 -6.98 12.55 -13.34
CA ILE A 261 -7.94 11.50 -13.75
C ILE A 261 -7.49 10.79 -15.03
N LEU A 262 -7.00 11.54 -16.02
CA LEU A 262 -6.54 10.97 -17.29
C LEU A 262 -5.33 10.06 -17.06
N VAL A 263 -4.34 10.55 -16.32
CA VAL A 263 -3.12 9.79 -16.01
C VAL A 263 -3.46 8.55 -15.18
N LEU A 264 -4.26 8.69 -14.12
CA LEU A 264 -4.70 7.56 -13.31
C LEU A 264 -5.44 6.51 -14.16
N SER A 265 -6.39 6.93 -15.00
CA SER A 265 -7.10 6.01 -15.90
C SER A 265 -6.17 5.32 -16.89
N ALA A 266 -5.19 6.04 -17.45
CA ALA A 266 -4.22 5.47 -18.38
C ALA A 266 -3.36 4.40 -17.69
N PHE A 267 -2.87 4.67 -16.49
CA PHE A 267 -2.07 3.71 -15.72
C PHE A 267 -2.88 2.49 -15.25
N ILE A 268 -4.14 2.68 -14.84
CA ILE A 268 -5.05 1.58 -14.53
C ILE A 268 -5.29 0.70 -15.77
N ALA A 269 -5.52 1.32 -16.93
CA ALA A 269 -5.70 0.59 -18.18
C ALA A 269 -4.43 -0.19 -18.57
N ILE A 270 -3.26 0.45 -18.52
CA ILE A 270 -1.96 -0.21 -18.76
C ILE A 270 -1.78 -1.39 -17.80
N ALA A 271 -2.07 -1.20 -16.51
CA ALA A 271 -1.94 -2.25 -15.52
C ALA A 271 -2.87 -3.43 -15.81
N GLY A 272 -4.14 -3.16 -16.11
CA GLY A 272 -5.14 -4.16 -16.49
C GLY A 272 -4.77 -4.95 -17.75
N PHE A 273 -4.32 -4.29 -18.81
CA PHE A 273 -3.95 -4.95 -20.06
C PHE A 273 -2.62 -5.73 -19.98
N THR A 274 -1.67 -5.25 -19.17
CA THR A 274 -0.41 -5.97 -18.93
C THR A 274 -0.57 -7.12 -17.93
N GLY A 275 -1.67 -7.13 -17.17
CA GLY A 275 -1.95 -8.11 -16.12
C GLY A 275 -1.17 -7.86 -14.84
N THR A 276 -0.66 -6.64 -14.64
CA THR A 276 -0.01 -6.18 -13.40
C THR A 276 -1.06 -5.77 -12.36
N SER A 277 -0.62 -5.42 -11.15
CA SER A 277 -1.52 -4.92 -10.10
C SER A 277 -2.04 -3.53 -10.45
N VAL A 278 -3.36 -3.35 -10.38
CA VAL A 278 -4.02 -2.03 -10.56
C VAL A 278 -3.53 -1.04 -9.52
N LEU A 279 -3.29 -1.51 -8.29
CA LEU A 279 -2.78 -0.70 -7.18
C LEU A 279 -1.37 -0.19 -7.46
N PHE A 280 -0.50 -1.06 -8.00
CA PHE A 280 0.83 -0.66 -8.45
C PHE A 280 0.78 0.37 -9.59
N GLY A 281 -0.14 0.21 -10.54
CA GLY A 281 -0.40 1.20 -11.59
C GLY A 281 -0.81 2.56 -11.02
N ALA A 282 -1.74 2.58 -10.06
CA ALA A 282 -2.19 3.79 -9.38
C ALA A 282 -1.05 4.49 -8.62
N PHE A 283 -0.19 3.73 -7.93
CA PHE A 283 0.99 4.27 -7.27
C PHE A 283 1.94 4.94 -8.26
N LEU A 284 2.26 4.27 -9.38
CA LEU A 284 3.12 4.84 -10.43
C LEU A 284 2.49 6.06 -11.11
N ALA A 285 1.16 6.13 -11.22
CA ALA A 285 0.46 7.30 -11.70
C ALA A 285 0.67 8.51 -10.79
N GLY A 286 0.57 8.33 -9.46
CA GLY A 286 0.85 9.39 -8.49
C GLY A 286 2.30 9.87 -8.60
N VAL A 287 3.25 8.93 -8.64
CA VAL A 287 4.67 9.24 -8.84
C VAL A 287 4.92 9.99 -10.16
N PHE A 288 4.25 9.57 -11.24
CA PHE A 288 4.35 10.22 -12.55
C PHE A 288 3.93 11.70 -12.45
N MET A 289 2.81 11.98 -11.78
CA MET A 289 2.29 13.33 -11.60
C MET A 289 3.25 14.23 -10.81
N THR A 290 3.93 13.71 -9.79
CA THR A 290 4.89 14.46 -8.97
C THR A 290 6.13 14.91 -9.74
N TYR A 291 6.47 14.26 -10.86
CA TYR A 291 7.66 14.57 -11.66
C TYR A 291 7.43 15.52 -12.84
N ILE A 292 6.18 15.76 -13.22
CA ILE A 292 5.84 16.62 -14.37
C ILE A 292 6.21 18.11 -14.13
N PRO A 293 5.83 18.74 -13.00
CA PRO A 293 6.02 20.17 -12.80
C PRO A 293 7.49 20.59 -12.80
N SER A 294 7.75 21.84 -13.15
CA SER A 294 9.08 22.46 -13.12
C SER A 294 9.56 22.66 -11.67
N LYS A 295 10.60 21.94 -11.25
CA LYS A 295 11.36 22.24 -10.00
C LYS A 295 12.40 23.36 -10.20
N ARG A 296 12.11 24.38 -11.01
CA ARG A 296 12.99 25.55 -11.08
C ARG A 296 12.68 26.46 -9.89
N PRO A 297 13.68 26.97 -9.16
CA PRO A 297 13.46 27.95 -8.09
C PRO A 297 12.79 29.24 -8.60
N GLU A 298 12.78 29.47 -9.92
CA GLU A 298 12.16 30.61 -10.60
C GLU A 298 10.79 30.28 -11.27
N GLY A 299 10.27 29.05 -11.12
CA GLY A 299 9.01 28.62 -11.76
C GLY A 299 7.82 28.66 -10.79
N PRO A 300 6.57 28.87 -11.26
CA PRO A 300 5.38 29.11 -10.42
C PRO A 300 4.91 27.89 -9.59
N PHE A 301 5.70 26.81 -9.51
CA PHE A 301 5.36 25.57 -8.83
C PHE A 301 6.47 25.14 -7.86
N VAL A 302 6.74 25.97 -6.85
CA VAL A 302 7.49 25.55 -5.66
C VAL A 302 6.52 24.85 -4.72
N VAL A 303 6.91 23.72 -4.15
CA VAL A 303 6.12 23.02 -3.12
C VAL A 303 6.15 23.90 -1.87
N MET A 304 5.13 24.74 -1.73
CA MET A 304 4.91 25.54 -0.53
C MET A 304 3.90 24.83 0.36
N SER A 305 4.09 24.95 1.67
CA SER A 305 3.15 24.45 2.65
C SER A 305 1.72 24.98 2.38
N ARG A 306 0.72 24.26 2.90
CA ARG A 306 -0.72 24.57 2.82
C ARG A 306 -1.05 26.07 2.97
N GLU A 307 -0.34 26.78 3.84
CA GLU A 307 -0.62 28.20 4.18
C GLU A 307 -0.06 29.22 3.18
N GLN A 308 0.91 28.84 2.34
CA GLN A 308 1.57 29.75 1.39
C GLN A 308 0.99 29.64 -0.02
N GLY A 309 0.52 28.46 -0.43
CA GLY A 309 -0.14 28.27 -1.72
C GLY A 309 -1.52 28.96 -1.82
N GLU A 310 -2.19 29.20 -0.69
CA GLU A 310 -3.46 29.93 -0.64
C GLU A 310 -3.29 31.46 -0.58
N ARG A 311 -2.06 31.97 -0.40
CA ARG A 311 -1.78 33.40 -0.20
C ARG A 311 -1.15 34.11 -1.40
N GLU A 312 -0.62 33.38 -2.38
CA GLU A 312 0.04 33.96 -3.55
C GLU A 312 -0.79 33.69 -4.82
N ASP A 313 -1.54 34.71 -5.27
CA ASP A 313 -2.42 34.67 -6.45
C ASP A 313 -1.69 34.32 -7.78
N ASP A 314 -0.36 34.39 -7.81
CA ASP A 314 0.47 34.22 -9.01
C ASP A 314 1.04 32.80 -9.20
N LYS A 315 0.71 31.85 -8.32
CA LYS A 315 1.27 30.48 -8.35
C LYS A 315 0.18 29.42 -8.40
N SER A 316 0.30 28.53 -9.38
CA SER A 316 -0.61 27.39 -9.54
C SER A 316 -0.44 26.36 -8.41
N PRO A 317 -1.53 25.73 -7.94
CA PRO A 317 -1.53 24.72 -6.90
C PRO A 317 -0.84 23.45 -7.39
N THR A 318 -0.16 22.77 -6.45
CA THR A 318 0.43 21.46 -6.72
C THR A 318 -0.67 20.40 -6.89
N PHE A 319 -0.34 19.27 -7.54
CA PHE A 319 -1.29 18.15 -7.66
C PHE A 319 -1.71 17.59 -6.29
N VAL A 320 -0.79 17.56 -5.32
CA VAL A 320 -1.08 17.19 -3.92
C VAL A 320 -2.13 18.12 -3.34
N HIS A 321 -1.95 19.44 -3.49
CA HIS A 321 -2.90 20.43 -2.97
C HIS A 321 -4.28 20.33 -3.66
N THR A 322 -4.32 20.13 -4.97
CA THR A 322 -5.59 19.87 -5.67
C THR A 322 -6.26 18.59 -5.17
N PHE A 323 -5.49 17.54 -4.89
CA PHE A 323 -6.03 16.30 -4.32
C PHE A 323 -6.63 16.52 -2.92
N GLU A 324 -5.87 17.20 -2.04
CA GLU A 324 -6.31 17.55 -0.68
C GLU A 324 -7.61 18.37 -0.68
N LYS A 325 -7.72 19.33 -1.60
CA LYS A 325 -8.89 20.23 -1.66
C LYS A 325 -10.17 19.55 -2.15
N TYR A 326 -10.08 18.65 -3.13
CA TYR A 326 -11.26 18.12 -3.82
C TYR A 326 -11.54 16.63 -3.57
N PHE A 327 -10.50 15.83 -3.37
CA PHE A 327 -10.62 14.37 -3.25
C PHE A 327 -10.51 13.88 -1.81
N LEU A 328 -9.71 14.54 -0.95
CA LEU A 328 -9.46 14.06 0.42
C LEU A 328 -10.75 13.95 1.25
N GLY A 329 -11.66 14.93 1.17
CA GLY A 329 -12.94 14.89 1.89
C GLY A 329 -13.80 13.67 1.51
N PRO A 330 -14.21 13.52 0.23
CA PRO A 330 -14.92 12.33 -0.22
C PRO A 330 -14.16 11.02 0.06
N GLN A 331 -12.84 11.05 -0.02
CA GLN A 331 -12.01 9.89 0.26
C GLN A 331 -12.12 9.45 1.71
N GLU A 332 -11.90 10.36 2.67
CA GLU A 332 -11.85 10.05 4.11
C GLU A 332 -13.23 9.71 4.71
N TYR A 333 -14.29 10.38 4.23
CA TYR A 333 -15.62 10.28 4.82
C TYR A 333 -16.57 9.34 4.08
N LEU A 334 -16.26 8.96 2.83
CA LEU A 334 -17.11 8.07 2.04
C LEU A 334 -16.33 6.85 1.52
N MET A 335 -15.31 7.06 0.68
CA MET A 335 -14.69 5.95 -0.05
C MET A 335 -13.85 5.01 0.84
N GLU A 336 -13.05 5.55 1.76
CA GLU A 336 -12.27 4.78 2.73
C GLU A 336 -13.16 3.96 3.68
N PRO A 337 -14.22 4.51 4.31
CA PRO A 337 -15.18 3.70 5.09
C PRO A 337 -15.83 2.57 4.28
N LEU A 338 -16.18 2.81 3.02
CA LEU A 338 -16.75 1.78 2.15
C LEU A 338 -15.74 0.68 1.83
N PHE A 339 -14.47 1.03 1.62
CA PHE A 339 -13.39 0.06 1.45
C PHE A 339 -13.22 -0.85 2.67
N PHE A 340 -13.11 -0.27 3.86
CA PHE A 340 -12.88 -1.08 5.06
C PHE A 340 -14.12 -1.89 5.49
N SER A 341 -15.32 -1.37 5.25
CA SER A 341 -16.53 -2.18 5.46
C SER A 341 -16.69 -3.30 4.43
N SER A 342 -16.21 -3.13 3.20
CA SER A 342 -16.23 -4.21 2.20
C SER A 342 -15.29 -5.36 2.53
N ILE A 343 -14.17 -5.10 3.19
CA ILE A 343 -13.35 -6.15 3.82
C ILE A 343 -14.17 -6.93 4.85
N GLY A 344 -15.01 -6.23 5.62
CA GLY A 344 -15.92 -6.86 6.58
C GLY A 344 -16.97 -7.78 5.93
N PHE A 345 -17.49 -7.41 4.75
CA PHE A 345 -18.44 -8.23 3.99
C PHE A 345 -17.83 -9.56 3.52
N ALA A 346 -16.54 -9.57 3.19
CA ALA A 346 -15.84 -10.73 2.66
C ALA A 346 -15.46 -11.78 3.72
N ILE A 347 -15.45 -11.42 5.01
CA ILE A 347 -14.98 -12.31 6.09
C ILE A 347 -16.09 -13.29 6.48
N PRO A 348 -15.91 -14.62 6.36
CA PRO A 348 -16.89 -15.64 6.74
C PRO A 348 -16.94 -15.82 8.27
N PHE A 349 -17.43 -14.81 8.98
CA PHE A 349 -17.29 -14.68 10.43
C PHE A 349 -17.83 -15.87 11.23
N LEU A 350 -18.97 -16.45 10.84
CA LEU A 350 -19.58 -17.58 11.56
C LEU A 350 -18.71 -18.84 11.51
N ASP A 351 -18.07 -19.11 10.37
CA ASP A 351 -17.26 -20.31 10.15
C ASP A 351 -15.91 -20.25 10.90
N LEU A 352 -15.49 -19.05 11.30
CA LEU A 352 -14.26 -18.84 12.06
C LEU A 352 -14.32 -19.42 13.48
N TRP A 353 -15.51 -19.55 14.08
CA TRP A 353 -15.66 -19.89 15.50
C TRP A 353 -15.58 -21.40 15.81
N THR A 354 -14.67 -22.12 15.13
CA THR A 354 -14.34 -23.50 15.47
C THR A 354 -13.20 -23.55 16.49
N GLY A 355 -13.27 -24.45 17.48
CA GLY A 355 -12.24 -24.56 18.52
C GLY A 355 -10.83 -24.80 17.97
N LYS A 356 -10.70 -25.58 16.89
CA LYS A 356 -9.44 -25.77 16.16
C LYS A 356 -9.01 -24.51 15.40
N GLY A 357 -9.95 -23.86 14.70
CA GLY A 357 -9.68 -22.64 13.93
C GLY A 357 -9.16 -21.50 14.79
N ILE A 358 -9.76 -21.27 15.97
CA ILE A 358 -9.37 -20.17 16.87
C ILE A 358 -7.92 -20.33 17.33
N TRP A 359 -7.55 -21.46 17.95
CA TRP A 359 -6.21 -21.57 18.52
C TRP A 359 -5.12 -21.65 17.42
N ARG A 360 -5.38 -22.41 16.34
CA ARG A 360 -4.44 -22.52 15.21
C ARG A 360 -4.27 -21.16 14.53
N GLY A 361 -5.38 -20.45 14.33
CA GLY A 361 -5.42 -19.10 13.80
C GLY A 361 -4.59 -18.14 14.65
N VAL A 362 -4.83 -18.06 15.96
CA VAL A 362 -4.08 -17.18 16.87
C VAL A 362 -2.58 -17.50 16.89
N VAL A 363 -2.20 -18.77 16.96
CA VAL A 363 -0.78 -19.16 16.93
C VAL A 363 -0.14 -18.77 15.60
N TYR A 364 -0.83 -19.02 14.49
CA TYR A 364 -0.34 -18.64 13.16
C TYR A 364 -0.26 -17.11 13.00
N THR A 365 -1.22 -16.34 13.53
CA THR A 365 -1.17 -14.87 13.58
C THR A 365 0.11 -14.39 14.22
N LEU A 366 0.40 -14.85 15.45
CA LEU A 366 1.56 -14.40 16.22
C LEU A 366 2.87 -14.70 15.46
N LEU A 367 2.92 -15.87 14.82
CA LEU A 367 4.07 -16.27 14.00
C LEU A 367 4.22 -15.34 12.78
N MET A 368 3.12 -15.01 12.09
CA MET A 368 3.15 -14.13 10.91
C MET A 368 3.43 -12.67 11.26
N ALA A 369 2.90 -12.18 12.39
CA ALA A 369 3.23 -10.87 12.94
C ALA A 369 4.74 -10.78 13.23
N PHE A 370 5.29 -11.78 13.90
CA PHE A 370 6.74 -11.87 14.14
C PHE A 370 7.55 -11.91 12.83
N ALA A 371 7.10 -12.71 11.86
CA ALA A 371 7.78 -12.87 10.58
C ALA A 371 7.94 -11.56 9.82
N LYS A 372 6.90 -10.71 9.81
CA LYS A 372 6.98 -9.38 9.18
C LYS A 372 7.68 -8.35 10.06
N PHE A 373 7.53 -8.43 11.37
CA PHE A 373 8.19 -7.49 12.27
C PHE A 373 9.73 -7.53 12.13
N ILE A 374 10.30 -8.72 11.84
CA ILE A 374 11.72 -8.91 11.56
C ILE A 374 12.23 -8.03 10.42
N VAL A 375 11.41 -7.66 9.44
CA VAL A 375 11.81 -6.78 8.33
C VAL A 375 12.37 -5.46 8.84
N GLY A 376 11.86 -4.96 9.98
CA GLY A 376 12.36 -3.76 10.65
C GLY A 376 13.84 -3.81 11.03
N ILE A 377 14.38 -4.99 11.35
CA ILE A 377 15.76 -5.18 11.82
C ILE A 377 16.79 -4.73 10.77
N TRP A 378 16.42 -4.70 9.49
CA TRP A 378 17.29 -4.22 8.43
C TRP A 378 17.66 -2.73 8.58
N VAL A 379 16.84 -1.92 9.26
CA VAL A 379 17.10 -0.49 9.50
C VAL A 379 18.39 -0.28 10.33
N PRO A 380 18.53 -0.82 11.56
CA PRO A 380 19.76 -0.67 12.34
C PRO A 380 20.95 -1.40 11.70
N ILE A 381 20.74 -2.53 11.02
CA ILE A 381 21.80 -3.22 10.27
C ILE A 381 22.34 -2.31 9.17
N TRP A 382 21.48 -1.62 8.44
CA TRP A 382 21.89 -0.70 7.39
C TRP A 382 22.66 0.50 7.93
N GLN A 383 22.28 1.00 9.11
CA GLN A 383 23.03 2.07 9.77
C GLN A 383 24.45 1.64 10.15
N LEU A 384 24.66 0.39 10.58
CA LEU A 384 25.99 -0.17 10.82
C LEU A 384 26.85 -0.24 9.55
N THR A 385 26.27 -0.68 8.44
CA THR A 385 27.02 -0.82 7.18
C THR A 385 27.40 0.53 6.60
N MET A 386 26.51 1.54 6.68
CA MET A 386 26.81 2.91 6.28
C MET A 386 27.86 3.57 7.20
N GLY A 387 27.74 3.40 8.52
CA GLY A 387 28.73 3.90 9.48
C GLY A 387 30.13 3.35 9.24
N ASN A 388 30.25 2.07 8.85
CA ASN A 388 31.54 1.47 8.51
C ASN A 388 32.15 2.00 7.19
N LYS A 389 31.34 2.43 6.21
CA LYS A 389 31.85 3.07 4.98
C LYS A 389 32.40 4.46 5.27
N SER A 390 31.67 5.29 6.01
CA SER A 390 32.13 6.63 6.41
C SER A 390 33.40 6.56 7.27
N ARG A 391 33.49 5.59 8.19
CA ARG A 391 34.67 5.36 9.02
C ARG A 391 35.90 4.82 8.26
N LYS A 392 35.70 4.17 7.11
CA LYS A 392 36.80 3.78 6.20
C LYS A 392 37.33 4.96 5.38
N GLN A 393 36.48 5.94 5.05
CA GLN A 393 36.89 7.20 4.41
C GLN A 393 37.63 8.14 5.38
N ALA A 394 37.21 8.19 6.64
CA ALA A 394 37.83 9.04 7.67
C ALA A 394 39.15 8.49 8.26
N LYS A 395 39.68 7.36 7.75
CA LYS A 395 40.92 6.74 8.25
C LYS A 395 42.20 7.57 8.00
N GLY A 396 42.09 8.73 7.36
CA GLY A 396 43.18 9.71 7.22
C GLY A 396 43.38 10.63 8.45
N GLU A 397 42.41 10.74 9.34
CA GLU A 397 42.48 11.67 10.49
C GLU A 397 42.66 10.94 11.83
N LYS A 398 43.53 11.49 12.69
CA LYS A 398 43.89 10.94 14.00
C LYS A 398 42.63 10.64 14.83
N LYS A 399 42.50 9.39 15.30
CA LYS A 399 41.45 8.94 16.22
C LYS A 399 41.43 9.79 17.51
N ARG A 400 40.58 10.81 17.57
CA ARG A 400 40.24 11.51 18.81
C ARG A 400 39.26 10.63 19.62
N LYS A 401 39.40 10.60 20.95
CA LYS A 401 38.39 9.93 21.80
C LYS A 401 37.09 10.72 21.70
N PRO A 402 35.94 10.06 21.50
CA PRO A 402 34.68 10.77 21.33
C PRO A 402 34.28 11.48 22.62
N SER A 403 33.78 12.71 22.50
CA SER A 403 33.33 13.53 23.63
C SER A 403 32.10 12.91 24.31
N HIS A 404 31.78 13.34 25.53
CA HIS A 404 30.60 12.86 26.25
C HIS A 404 29.29 13.20 25.50
N GLU A 405 29.25 14.35 24.82
CA GLU A 405 28.13 14.77 23.98
C GLU A 405 27.99 13.88 22.73
N GLU A 406 29.09 13.57 22.04
CA GLU A 406 29.09 12.66 20.88
C GLU A 406 28.61 11.25 21.26
N GLN A 407 28.90 10.78 22.48
CA GLN A 407 28.41 9.49 22.97
C GLN A 407 26.92 9.49 23.26
N ILE A 408 26.38 10.59 23.82
CA ILE A 408 24.93 10.75 24.06
C ILE A 408 24.19 10.78 22.72
N GLU A 409 24.71 11.54 21.76
CA GLU A 409 24.11 11.71 20.44
C GLU A 409 24.10 10.40 19.66
N HIS A 410 25.20 9.65 19.64
CA HIS A 410 25.26 8.32 19.06
C HIS A 410 24.20 7.39 19.68
N ARG A 411 24.06 7.36 21.01
CA ARG A 411 23.04 6.55 21.69
C ARG A 411 21.62 6.97 21.31
N ASN A 412 21.36 8.26 21.14
CA ASN A 412 20.06 8.77 20.71
C ASN A 412 19.77 8.43 19.24
N GLN A 413 20.77 8.52 18.36
CA GLN A 413 20.68 8.11 16.96
C GLN A 413 20.30 6.63 16.84
N TRP A 414 20.92 5.76 17.64
CA TRP A 414 20.58 4.34 17.71
C TRP A 414 19.18 4.08 18.25
N ARG A 415 18.73 4.83 19.26
CA ARG A 415 17.35 4.74 19.75
C ARG A 415 16.35 5.11 18.65
N ARG A 416 16.60 6.19 17.89
CA ARG A 416 15.76 6.59 16.75
C ARG A 416 15.74 5.52 15.66
N ALA A 417 16.87 4.88 15.37
CA ALA A 417 16.95 3.77 14.41
C ALA A 417 16.09 2.57 14.81
N TRP A 418 16.10 2.19 16.10
CA TRP A 418 15.25 1.12 16.62
C TRP A 418 13.76 1.49 16.61
N LEU A 419 13.41 2.75 16.84
CA LEU A 419 12.03 3.23 16.71
C LEU A 419 11.57 3.17 15.25
N ALA A 420 12.41 3.60 14.30
CA ALA A 420 12.15 3.49 12.87
C ALA A 420 12.02 2.01 12.43
N ALA A 421 12.87 1.12 12.94
CA ALA A 421 12.78 -0.32 12.72
C ALA A 421 11.44 -0.89 13.21
N ALA A 422 11.04 -0.56 14.43
CA ALA A 422 9.79 -1.01 15.00
C ALA A 422 8.57 -0.46 14.23
N LEU A 423 8.63 0.79 13.73
CA LEU A 423 7.58 1.37 12.91
C LEU A 423 7.47 0.64 11.57
N LEU A 424 8.60 0.45 10.88
CA LEU A 424 8.66 -0.28 9.61
C LEU A 424 8.11 -1.72 9.76
N GLY A 425 8.59 -2.44 10.78
CA GLY A 425 8.15 -3.81 11.05
C GLY A 425 6.65 -3.89 11.36
N SER A 426 6.15 -2.99 12.22
CA SER A 426 4.73 -2.96 12.60
C SER A 426 3.81 -2.62 11.42
N ALA A 427 4.22 -1.68 10.58
CA ALA A 427 3.48 -1.30 9.39
C ALA A 427 3.37 -2.44 8.38
N MET A 428 4.44 -3.25 8.21
CA MET A 428 4.42 -4.40 7.29
C MET A 428 3.65 -5.62 7.82
N VAL A 429 3.24 -5.63 9.09
CA VAL A 429 2.34 -6.67 9.64
C VAL A 429 0.95 -6.57 9.03
N ALA A 430 0.49 -5.35 8.69
CA ALA A 430 -0.84 -5.14 8.18
C ALA A 430 -1.12 -6.00 6.93
N ARG A 431 -2.24 -6.73 6.99
CA ARG A 431 -2.79 -7.49 5.87
C ARG A 431 -4.00 -6.75 5.33
N GLY A 432 -4.44 -7.15 4.14
CA GLY A 432 -5.58 -6.53 3.50
C GLY A 432 -6.18 -7.44 2.45
N GLU A 433 -6.91 -6.81 1.55
CA GLU A 433 -7.75 -7.39 0.52
C GLU A 433 -7.03 -8.43 -0.36
N ILE A 434 -5.76 -8.19 -0.72
CA ILE A 434 -4.99 -9.15 -1.54
C ILE A 434 -4.76 -10.46 -0.79
N GLY A 435 -4.53 -10.42 0.52
CA GLY A 435 -4.37 -11.63 1.32
C GLY A 435 -5.66 -12.45 1.39
N LEU A 436 -6.80 -11.78 1.57
CA LEU A 436 -8.13 -12.42 1.53
C LEU A 436 -8.42 -13.01 0.14
N LEU A 437 -8.15 -12.25 -0.91
CA LEU A 437 -8.37 -12.70 -2.30
C LEU A 437 -7.51 -13.93 -2.63
N ILE A 438 -6.24 -13.98 -2.21
CA ILE A 438 -5.38 -15.16 -2.42
C ILE A 438 -5.98 -16.40 -1.75
N ILE A 439 -6.41 -16.29 -0.49
CA ILE A 439 -6.89 -17.45 0.26
C ILE A 439 -8.28 -17.90 -0.21
N GLU A 440 -9.15 -16.95 -0.58
CA GLU A 440 -10.48 -17.23 -1.14
C GLU A 440 -10.39 -17.90 -2.52
N ILE A 441 -9.52 -17.42 -3.40
CA ILE A 441 -9.27 -18.11 -4.68
C ILE A 441 -8.67 -19.49 -4.43
N GLY A 442 -7.74 -19.60 -3.48
CA GLY A 442 -7.15 -20.88 -3.08
C GLY A 442 -8.20 -21.90 -2.63
N HIS A 443 -9.20 -21.46 -1.86
CA HIS A 443 -10.27 -22.31 -1.34
C HIS A 443 -11.39 -22.59 -2.35
N ASN A 444 -11.89 -21.55 -3.03
CA ASN A 444 -13.08 -21.65 -3.87
C ASN A 444 -12.78 -22.12 -5.29
N GLU A 445 -11.56 -21.87 -5.80
CA GLU A 445 -11.19 -22.18 -7.18
C GLU A 445 -10.22 -23.34 -7.32
N THR A 446 -9.65 -23.83 -6.23
CA THR A 446 -8.70 -24.94 -6.25
C THR A 446 -9.03 -26.00 -5.21
N PRO A 447 -8.70 -27.28 -5.46
CA PRO A 447 -8.90 -28.35 -4.49
C PRO A 447 -7.80 -28.39 -3.42
N TYR A 448 -6.89 -27.41 -3.37
CA TYR A 448 -5.67 -27.49 -2.56
C TYR A 448 -5.83 -26.95 -1.14
N VAL A 449 -6.74 -26.01 -0.91
CA VAL A 449 -6.93 -25.40 0.42
C VAL A 449 -8.12 -26.07 1.09
N SER A 450 -7.90 -26.71 2.24
CA SER A 450 -8.96 -27.30 3.04
C SER A 450 -9.73 -26.24 3.83
N ASP A 451 -10.94 -26.57 4.32
CA ASP A 451 -11.72 -25.69 5.19
C ASP A 451 -10.92 -25.29 6.45
N ASP A 452 -10.20 -26.26 7.07
CA ASP A 452 -9.35 -26.05 8.24
C ASP A 452 -8.20 -25.06 7.93
N GLY A 453 -7.57 -25.20 6.76
CA GLY A 453 -6.52 -24.32 6.27
C GLY A 453 -7.03 -22.91 5.98
N PHE A 454 -8.17 -22.82 5.30
CA PHE A 454 -8.87 -21.57 5.00
C PHE A 454 -9.20 -20.81 6.29
N ILE A 455 -9.87 -21.44 7.26
CA ILE A 455 -10.22 -20.82 8.54
C ILE A 455 -8.96 -20.36 9.29
N THR A 456 -7.91 -21.18 9.32
CA THR A 456 -6.64 -20.84 10.00
C THR A 456 -6.00 -19.59 9.36
N GLY A 457 -5.98 -19.51 8.03
CA GLY A 457 -5.40 -18.39 7.31
C GLY A 457 -6.25 -17.13 7.39
N VAL A 458 -7.59 -17.22 7.32
CA VAL A 458 -8.49 -16.07 7.47
C VAL A 458 -8.37 -15.47 8.88
N TRP A 459 -8.29 -16.29 9.93
CA TRP A 459 -7.99 -15.80 11.29
C TRP A 459 -6.69 -15.01 11.33
N ALA A 460 -5.64 -15.52 10.70
CA ALA A 460 -4.34 -14.85 10.68
C ALA A 460 -4.34 -13.56 9.87
N ILE A 461 -5.09 -13.49 8.77
CA ILE A 461 -5.28 -12.25 8.01
C ILE A 461 -6.03 -11.24 8.86
N LEU A 462 -7.19 -11.61 9.40
CA LEU A 462 -8.05 -10.74 10.20
C LEU A 462 -7.30 -10.14 11.40
N LEU A 463 -6.63 -10.99 12.18
CA LEU A 463 -5.93 -10.52 13.36
C LEU A 463 -4.71 -9.65 13.01
N ASN A 464 -3.97 -9.95 11.92
CA ASN A 464 -2.86 -9.10 11.49
C ASN A 464 -3.31 -7.77 10.86
N THR A 465 -4.47 -7.76 10.18
CA THR A 465 -5.15 -6.53 9.73
C THR A 465 -5.54 -5.63 10.90
N ILE A 466 -5.75 -6.19 12.09
CA ILE A 466 -5.99 -5.41 13.32
C ILE A 466 -4.66 -5.02 13.98
N ILE A 467 -3.77 -5.98 14.25
CA ILE A 467 -2.53 -5.78 15.03
C ILE A 467 -1.63 -4.72 14.39
N GLY A 468 -1.47 -4.72 13.06
CA GLY A 468 -0.61 -3.75 12.35
C GLY A 468 -1.04 -2.30 12.61
N PRO A 469 -2.27 -1.91 12.20
CA PRO A 469 -2.83 -0.59 12.46
C PRO A 469 -2.76 -0.12 13.91
N VAL A 470 -3.12 -0.99 14.87
CA VAL A 470 -3.08 -0.64 16.31
C VAL A 470 -1.66 -0.32 16.75
N THR A 471 -0.70 -1.17 16.37
CA THR A 471 0.69 -1.00 16.77
C THR A 471 1.27 0.27 16.17
N VAL A 472 1.03 0.54 14.89
CA VAL A 472 1.46 1.78 14.22
C VAL A 472 0.81 3.00 14.88
N GLY A 473 -0.51 3.00 15.08
CA GLY A 473 -1.22 4.12 15.71
C GLY A 473 -0.70 4.46 17.10
N LEU A 474 -0.44 3.45 17.93
CA LEU A 474 0.19 3.64 19.24
C LEU A 474 1.62 4.20 19.13
N MET A 475 2.42 3.67 18.21
CA MET A 475 3.80 4.15 18.00
C MET A 475 3.85 5.61 17.56
N VAL A 476 3.00 6.02 16.62
CA VAL A 476 2.92 7.41 16.14
C VAL A 476 2.48 8.34 17.27
N ARG A 477 1.48 7.93 18.07
CA ARG A 477 1.01 8.72 19.21
C ARG A 477 2.09 8.96 20.27
N PHE A 478 2.86 7.94 20.62
CA PHE A 478 3.86 8.03 21.71
C PHE A 478 5.24 8.52 21.25
N TYR A 479 5.61 8.27 19.99
CA TYR A 479 6.97 8.50 19.49
C TYR A 479 7.03 9.32 18.19
N GLY A 480 5.91 9.85 17.68
CA GLY A 480 5.83 10.58 16.40
C GLY A 480 6.89 11.67 16.22
N SER A 481 7.01 12.59 17.18
CA SER A 481 8.02 13.67 17.10
C SER A 481 9.47 13.16 17.05
N LYS A 482 9.76 12.03 17.71
CA LYS A 482 11.10 11.41 17.69
C LYS A 482 11.38 10.65 16.39
N LEU A 483 10.33 10.27 15.65
CA LEU A 483 10.42 9.59 14.36
C LEU A 483 10.66 10.58 13.21
N GLU A 484 10.26 11.84 13.36
CA GLU A 484 10.54 12.93 12.41
C GLU A 484 12.01 13.35 12.41
N GLU A 485 12.65 13.25 13.58
CA GLU A 485 14.01 13.70 13.78
C GLU A 485 15.06 12.64 13.39
N GLY A 486 16.17 13.10 12.82
CA GLY A 486 17.35 12.28 12.54
C GLY A 486 17.33 11.55 11.20
N ASP A 487 18.31 10.68 10.99
CA ASP A 487 18.64 10.10 9.67
C ASP A 487 17.54 9.25 9.02
N TRP A 488 16.54 8.84 9.80
CA TRP A 488 15.42 8.01 9.35
C TRP A 488 14.10 8.78 9.23
N GLY A 489 14.09 10.04 9.70
CA GLY A 489 12.93 10.93 9.66
C GLY A 489 12.89 11.79 8.40
N LEU A 490 12.40 13.02 8.51
CA LEU A 490 12.31 13.97 7.39
C LEU A 490 13.71 14.39 6.93
N GLN A 491 13.96 14.29 5.62
CA GLN A 491 15.26 14.61 5.04
C GLN A 491 15.22 16.00 4.39
N SER A 492 16.27 16.81 4.52
CA SER A 492 16.38 18.03 3.71
C SER A 492 16.47 17.69 2.22
N PRO A 493 15.95 18.54 1.32
CA PRO A 493 16.19 18.39 -0.11
C PRO A 493 17.71 18.37 -0.39
N LEU A 494 18.17 17.47 -1.25
CA LEU A 494 19.56 17.51 -1.72
C LEU A 494 19.84 18.89 -2.33
N PRO A 495 20.97 19.56 -2.02
CA PRO A 495 21.35 20.77 -2.73
C PRO A 495 21.44 20.44 -4.21
N VAL A 496 20.69 21.19 -5.02
CA VAL A 496 20.76 21.08 -6.47
C VAL A 496 22.19 21.45 -6.84
N GLU A 497 22.93 20.48 -7.37
CA GLU A 497 24.25 20.69 -7.93
C GLU A 497 24.09 21.79 -8.98
N SER A 498 24.52 23.01 -8.64
CA SER A 498 24.52 24.14 -9.53
C SER A 498 25.44 23.77 -10.67
N GLN A 499 24.87 23.28 -11.77
CA GLN A 499 25.55 23.26 -13.05
C GLN A 499 25.94 24.72 -13.29
N GLU A 500 27.22 25.02 -13.09
CA GLU A 500 27.85 26.24 -13.57
C GLU A 500 27.50 26.36 -15.05
N ILE A 501 26.52 27.21 -15.35
CA ILE A 501 26.33 27.74 -16.69
C ILE A 501 27.55 28.62 -16.88
N GLY A 502 28.60 28.02 -17.45
CA GLY A 502 29.78 28.74 -17.90
C GLY A 502 29.31 29.91 -18.75
N HIS A 503 29.45 31.12 -18.19
CA HIS A 503 29.55 32.34 -18.98
C HIS A 503 30.85 32.24 -19.79
N GLY A 504 30.77 31.53 -20.91
CA GLY A 504 31.73 31.63 -22.01
C GLY A 504 31.32 32.82 -22.85
N ALA A 505 32.02 33.93 -22.66
CA ALA A 505 32.04 35.07 -23.56
C ALA A 505 32.33 34.63 -25.01
N VAL A 506 31.53 35.11 -25.96
CA VAL A 506 31.86 36.07 -27.04
C VAL A 506 30.58 36.28 -27.87
#